data_AF-A0A3D0H3B6-F1
#
_entry.id   AF-A0A3D0H3B6-F1
#
_cell.length_a   1.000
_cell.length_b   1.000
_cell.length_c   1.000
_cell.angle_alpha   90.00
_cell.angle_beta   90.00
_cell.angle_gamma   90.00
#
_symmetry.space_group_name_H-M   'P 1'
#
loop_
_entity.id
_entity.type
_entity.pdbx_description
1 polymer ?
#
loop_
_entity_poly.entity_id
_entity_poly.type
_entity_poly.pdbx_seq_one_letter_code
_entity_poly.pdbx_strand_id
1 'polypeptide(L)' 'SFYFKCPMVKENLYPEHDLFIQLMKLKNTLRYLMGEEQITHFGLDYYLNANQ' A
#
# COMPACT_ATOMS: atom_id res chain seq x y z
N SER A 1 6.12 -8.45 -2.56
CA SER A 1 6.45 -9.50 -1.57
C SER A 1 5.27 -10.31 -1.07
N PHE A 2 4.01 -9.87 -1.24
CA PHE A 2 2.81 -10.52 -0.68
C PHE A 2 2.71 -12.06 -0.86
N TYR A 3 3.18 -12.59 -1.99
CA TYR A 3 3.10 -14.03 -2.29
C TYR A 3 4.34 -14.84 -1.85
N PHE A 4 5.35 -14.22 -1.23
CA PHE A 4 6.61 -14.87 -0.87
C PHE A 4 6.81 -14.93 0.63
N LYS A 5 7.20 -16.10 1.16
CA LYS A 5 7.54 -16.26 2.58
C LYS A 5 8.80 -15.49 2.97
N CYS A 6 9.79 -15.44 2.08
CA CYS A 6 11.07 -14.74 2.28
C CYS A 6 11.21 -13.65 1.20
N PRO A 7 10.84 -12.39 1.50
CA PRO A 7 10.95 -11.28 0.58
C PRO A 7 12.41 -11.02 0.21
N MET A 8 12.73 -11.00 -1.08
CA MET A 8 14.00 -10.43 -1.54
C MET A 8 13.87 -8.91 -1.57
N VAL A 9 14.80 -8.22 -0.92
CA VAL A 9 14.88 -6.75 -0.88
C VAL A 9 16.27 -6.30 -1.30
N LYS A 10 16.38 -5.04 -1.73
CA LYS A 10 17.67 -4.43 -2.06
C LYS A 10 18.57 -4.43 -0.82
N GLU A 11 19.88 -4.49 -1.04
CA GLU A 11 20.88 -4.36 0.01
C GLU A 11 20.63 -3.11 0.88
N ASN A 12 20.77 -3.26 2.19
CA ASN A 12 20.47 -2.24 3.23
C ASN A 12 18.99 -1.92 3.48
N LEU A 13 18.03 -2.69 2.94
CA LEU A 13 16.62 -2.57 3.29
C LEU A 13 16.16 -3.70 4.21
N TYR A 14 15.23 -3.37 5.12
CA TYR A 14 14.54 -4.37 5.92
C TYR A 14 13.44 -5.07 5.09
N PRO A 15 13.40 -6.41 5.07
CA PRO A 15 12.30 -7.14 4.44
C PRO A 15 11.01 -6.97 5.26
N GLU A 16 10.02 -6.31 4.66
CA GLU A 16 8.68 -6.24 5.23
C GLU A 16 8.02 -7.62 5.22
N HIS A 17 7.48 -8.07 6.36
CA HIS A 17 6.80 -9.37 6.50
C HIS A 17 5.33 -9.25 6.87
N ASP A 18 4.84 -8.05 7.16
CA ASP A 18 3.42 -7.82 7.43
C ASP A 18 2.59 -7.95 6.13
N LEU A 19 1.68 -8.93 6.10
CA LEU A 19 0.84 -9.21 4.95
C LEU A 19 -0.09 -8.04 4.58
N PHE A 20 -0.58 -7.28 5.56
CA PHE A 20 -1.44 -6.13 5.31
C PHE A 20 -0.66 -4.98 4.69
N ILE A 21 0.55 -4.70 5.18
CA ILE A 21 1.42 -3.68 4.59
C ILE A 21 1.84 -4.08 3.16
N GLN A 22 2.21 -5.34 2.95
CA GLN A 22 2.55 -5.84 1.62
C GLN A 22 1.36 -5.77 0.64
N LEU A 23 0.15 -6.08 1.10
CA LEU A 23 -1.08 -5.98 0.32
C LEU A 23 -1.43 -4.53 0.00
N MET A 24 -1.30 -3.62 0.97
CA MET A 24 -1.52 -2.19 0.77
C MET A 24 -0.57 -1.63 -0.28
N LYS A 25 0.73 -1.96 -0.20
CA LYS A 25 1.73 -1.56 -1.21
C LYS A 25 1.35 -2.07 -2.61
N LEU A 26 0.89 -3.32 -2.72
CA LEU A 26 0.44 -3.88 -3.99
C LEU A 26 -0.77 -3.12 -4.56
N LYS A 27 -1.81 -2.89 -3.75
CA LYS A 27 -3.00 -2.15 -4.17
C LYS A 27 -2.67 -0.72 -4.59
N ASN A 28 -1.88 0.00 -3.80
CA ASN A 28 -1.49 1.37 -4.13
C ASN A 28 -0.60 1.45 -5.37
N THR A 29 0.20 0.42 -5.64
CA THR A 29 0.96 0.33 -6.90
C THR A 29 0.01 0.22 -8.10
N LEU A 30 -1.02 -0.63 -8.01
CA LEU A 30 -2.02 -0.78 -9.08
C LEU A 30 -2.83 0.50 -9.30
N ARG A 31 -3.29 1.15 -8.22
CA ARG A 31 -3.99 2.44 -8.29
C ARG A 31 -3.15 3.51 -8.99
N TYR A 32 -1.87 3.62 -8.61
CA TYR A 32 -0.93 4.53 -9.25
C TYR A 32 -0.81 4.28 -10.77
N LEU A 33 -0.72 3.01 -11.18
CA LEU A 33 -0.68 2.66 -12.62
C LEU A 33 -1.99 2.98 -13.36
N MET A 34 -3.12 2.99 -12.66
CA MET A 34 -4.43 3.36 -13.19
C MET A 34 -4.69 4.87 -13.13
N GLY A 35 -3.75 5.68 -12.62
CA GLY A 35 -3.92 7.12 -12.42
C GLY A 35 -4.87 7.48 -11.27
N GLU A 36 -5.18 6.52 -10.40
CA GLU A 36 -5.96 6.76 -9.19
C GLU A 36 -5.06 7.24 -8.03
N GLU A 37 -5.69 7.91 -7.06
CA GLU A 37 -5.03 8.30 -5.81
C GLU A 37 -4.52 7.08 -5.03
N GLN A 38 -3.71 7.25 -3.99
CA GLN A 38 -3.30 6.14 -3.12
C GLN A 38 -4.24 6.04 -1.93
N ILE A 39 -4.50 4.81 -1.45
CA ILE A 39 -5.26 4.62 -0.21
C ILE A 39 -4.33 4.93 0.96
N THR A 40 -4.72 5.88 1.78
CA THR A 40 -4.04 6.21 3.04
C THR A 40 -4.93 5.89 4.23
N HIS A 41 -4.34 5.51 5.36
CA HIS A 41 -5.10 5.19 6.58
C HIS A 41 -5.41 6.42 7.44
N PHE A 42 -5.26 7.64 6.92
CA PHE A 42 -5.57 8.86 7.67
C PHE A 42 -7.07 9.03 7.92
N GLY A 43 -7.94 8.32 7.18
CA GLY A 43 -9.38 8.33 7.37
C GLY A 43 -10.05 9.68 7.10
N LEU A 44 -9.28 10.70 6.72
CA LEU A 44 -9.76 12.04 6.42
C LEU A 44 -10.67 12.06 5.20
N ASP A 45 -10.45 11.18 4.23
CA ASP A 45 -11.31 11.04 3.04
C ASP A 45 -12.77 10.77 3.40
N TYR A 46 -13.03 10.03 4.49
CA TYR A 46 -14.38 9.75 4.94
C TYR A 46 -15.09 11.00 5.50
N TYR A 47 -14.34 11.91 6.13
CA TYR A 47 -14.89 13.14 6.71
C TYR A 47 -14.92 14.30 5.70
N LEU A 48 -13.93 14.38 4.82
CA LEU A 48 -13.78 15.46 3.85
C LEU A 48 -14.67 15.25 2.62
N ASN A 49 -14.83 14.00 2.15
CA ASN A 49 -15.67 13.69 0.97
C ASN A 49 -17.14 13.41 1.32
N ALA A 50 -17.52 13.31 2.60
CA ALA A 50 -18.91 13.19 3.01
C ALA A 50 -19.73 14.49 2.89
N ASN A 51 -19.10 15.59 2.45
CA ASN A 51 -19.71 16.92 2.33
C ASN A 51 -19.79 17.43 0.87
N GLN A 52 -19.81 16.55 -0.13
CA GLN A 52 -20.14 16.90 -1.51
C GLN A 52 -21.52 16.37 -1.90
#